data_AF-A0A1V1TF71-F1
#
_entry.id   AF-A0A1V1TF71-F1
#
_cell.length_a   1.000
_cell.length_b   1.000
_cell.length_c   1.000
_cell.angle_alpha   90.00
_cell.angle_beta   90.00
_cell.angle_gamma   90.00
#
_symmetry.space_group_name_H-M   'P 1'
#
loop_
_entity.id
_entity.type
_entity.pdbx_description
1 polymer ?
#
loop_
_entity_poly.entity_id
_entity_poly.type
_entity_poly.pdbx_seq_one_letter_code
_entity_poly.pdbx_strand_id
1 'polypeptide(L)'
;MDPRFHQQLEAAVAQGGTAWLKIIRLPNDIVDADRGTDGKPIKKISPDEASKLARERSQSVLQSFVVLNDIIGRYEVAIRKRWAKKNTRQREQLLLCAWPGMATTSRPDLKAFQRGLPSQPRDVYMWPSINLEDLSSGNTLLRLLNTRGRHWPATFATIDGDSMRLGDRSGALPIEKVYRHEMILKGNTPETYGVIKPIQYQSVSDMMGNVRLGAAKGLRILEIQERILQFLRSICAIILHDKNLDNPLDPVVPEPEALPVPTGEWLSSASAAQAAPYEVPKNIDLNRIKSITASRIAEAQDHLWSLREDPSYFSDYIRNRSEHSYDMIFDTTRKHQPKVSDVLKEPPFWDRVVNHAVYEAYEDIFHWRLFDQQLDNIIQLQRPPRGVRQIEKCHETVRKLKMILELTYIPILVHKFETFFAASPPVRDLFQRQPNHQDPSDVSISPRRDLDMKDDLLWVWATVCEKGTYEICGLELLAVEVDRLIRDKTQKGRITAMVAQVFSDIGLAGALQNQLRIKFPQIFDKGEYHDWVDENLFRDWANEVVHPI
;
A
#
# COMPACT_ATOMS: atom_id res chain seq x y z
N MET A 1 11.95 -1.40 -34.31
CA MET A 1 10.58 -1.91 -34.13
C MET A 1 10.24 -2.72 -35.38
N ASP A 2 9.57 -3.87 -35.29
CA ASP A 2 9.23 -4.72 -36.45
C ASP A 2 8.11 -4.04 -37.28
N PRO A 3 8.30 -3.77 -38.59
CA PRO A 3 7.27 -3.18 -39.46
C PRO A 3 5.94 -3.95 -39.47
N ARG A 4 5.98 -5.27 -39.25
CA ARG A 4 4.78 -6.13 -39.19
C ARG A 4 3.91 -5.83 -37.98
N PHE A 5 4.51 -5.39 -36.87
CA PHE A 5 3.79 -5.00 -35.66
C PHE A 5 2.96 -3.74 -35.88
N HIS A 6 3.49 -2.76 -36.62
CA HIS A 6 2.77 -1.53 -36.95
C HIS A 6 1.53 -1.82 -37.81
N GLN A 7 1.68 -2.68 -38.82
CA GLN A 7 0.58 -3.15 -39.67
C GLN A 7 -0.51 -3.91 -38.89
N GLN A 8 -0.13 -4.72 -37.89
CA GLN A 8 -1.09 -5.42 -37.02
C GLN A 8 -1.87 -4.46 -36.12
N LEU A 9 -1.23 -3.38 -35.65
CA LEU A 9 -1.85 -2.35 -34.82
C LEU A 9 -2.89 -1.55 -35.63
N GLU A 10 -2.52 -1.15 -36.85
CA GLU A 10 -3.43 -0.49 -37.80
C GLU A 10 -4.62 -1.38 -38.21
N ALA A 11 -4.38 -2.67 -38.45
CA ALA A 11 -5.43 -3.63 -38.76
C ALA A 11 -6.40 -3.86 -37.58
N ALA A 12 -5.90 -3.88 -36.34
CA ALA A 12 -6.74 -4.00 -35.15
C ALA A 12 -7.64 -2.78 -34.94
N VAL A 13 -7.15 -1.57 -35.22
CA VAL A 13 -7.94 -0.33 -35.23
C VAL A 13 -9.01 -0.36 -36.32
N ALA A 14 -8.67 -0.86 -37.51
CA ALA A 14 -9.60 -0.96 -38.64
C ALA A 14 -10.76 -1.97 -38.44
N GLN A 15 -10.56 -3.03 -37.65
CA GLN A 15 -11.55 -4.09 -37.40
C GLN A 15 -12.54 -3.79 -36.24
N GLY A 16 -12.78 -2.50 -35.96
CA GLY A 16 -13.68 -2.07 -34.88
C GLY A 16 -13.02 -2.06 -33.50
N GLY A 17 -11.68 -1.99 -33.44
CA GLY A 17 -10.98 -1.56 -32.25
C GLY A 17 -11.47 -0.17 -31.84
N THR A 18 -11.76 -0.01 -30.55
CA THR A 18 -12.42 1.16 -29.98
C THR A 18 -11.52 2.41 -30.01
N ALA A 19 -12.12 3.60 -29.85
CA ALA A 19 -11.45 4.91 -30.01
C ALA A 19 -10.16 5.10 -29.17
N TRP A 20 -9.98 4.36 -28.09
CA TRP A 20 -8.80 4.41 -27.21
C TRP A 20 -7.55 3.75 -27.79
N LEU A 21 -7.65 2.84 -28.77
CA LEU A 21 -6.48 2.36 -29.51
C LEU A 21 -5.81 3.48 -30.33
N LYS A 22 -6.55 4.56 -30.69
CA LYS A 22 -5.99 5.77 -31.32
C LYS A 22 -5.23 6.68 -30.35
N ILE A 23 -5.38 6.46 -29.04
CA ILE A 23 -4.79 7.27 -27.97
C ILE A 23 -3.44 6.69 -27.49
N ILE A 24 -3.14 5.44 -27.86
CA ILE A 24 -1.83 4.81 -27.66
C ILE A 24 -0.80 5.56 -28.50
N ARG A 25 -0.04 6.48 -27.88
CA ARG A 25 1.20 6.97 -28.50
C ARG A 25 2.15 5.77 -28.66
N LEU A 26 3.00 5.75 -29.69
CA LEU A 26 3.99 4.69 -29.86
C LEU A 26 5.32 5.10 -29.20
N PRO A 27 6.16 4.14 -28.74
CA PRO A 27 7.42 4.35 -27.99
C PRO A 27 8.51 5.26 -28.57
N ASN A 28 8.25 6.00 -29.66
CA ASN A 28 9.25 6.85 -30.30
C ASN A 28 9.53 8.15 -29.51
N ASP A 29 8.64 8.55 -28.59
CA ASP A 29 8.72 9.84 -27.89
C ASP A 29 9.30 9.77 -26.46
N ILE A 30 9.83 8.62 -26.01
CA ILE A 30 10.67 8.61 -24.78
C ILE A 30 12.06 9.12 -25.16
N VAL A 31 12.12 10.40 -25.54
CA VAL A 31 13.35 11.18 -25.68
C VAL A 31 13.67 11.73 -24.29
N ASP A 32 14.74 11.20 -23.70
CA ASP A 32 15.63 11.88 -22.75
C ASP A 32 15.00 12.72 -21.62
N ALA A 33 14.33 12.06 -20.67
CA ALA A 33 14.38 12.54 -19.29
C ALA A 33 15.67 12.03 -18.63
N ASP A 34 16.79 12.68 -18.95
CA ASP A 34 18.13 12.40 -18.42
C ASP A 34 18.38 12.98 -17.02
N ARG A 35 17.36 13.62 -16.43
CA ARG A 35 17.41 14.21 -15.10
C ARG A 35 16.38 13.56 -14.18
N GLY A 36 16.80 13.24 -12.96
CA GLY A 36 15.93 12.81 -11.88
C GLY A 36 15.00 13.93 -11.40
N THR A 37 14.07 13.62 -10.50
CA THR A 37 13.17 14.59 -9.87
C THR A 37 13.91 15.68 -9.08
N ASP A 38 15.17 15.43 -8.72
CA ASP A 38 16.11 16.36 -8.08
C ASP A 38 16.97 17.17 -9.07
N GLY A 39 16.74 17.01 -10.38
CA GLY A 39 17.49 17.66 -11.45
C GLY A 39 18.87 17.06 -11.74
N LYS A 40 19.29 16.00 -11.03
CA LYS A 40 20.61 15.37 -11.23
C LYS A 40 20.58 14.37 -12.38
N PRO A 41 21.72 14.15 -13.07
CA PRO A 41 21.79 13.15 -14.12
C PRO A 41 21.48 11.75 -13.57
N ILE A 42 20.58 11.05 -14.25
CA ILE A 42 20.21 9.67 -13.89
C ILE A 42 21.41 8.76 -14.11
N LYS A 43 21.72 7.92 -13.11
CA LYS A 43 22.78 6.91 -13.27
C LYS A 43 22.33 5.86 -14.29
N LYS A 44 23.04 5.80 -15.42
CA LYS A 44 22.80 4.84 -16.50
C LYS A 44 23.70 3.62 -16.27
N ILE A 45 23.11 2.43 -16.29
CA ILE A 45 23.85 1.16 -16.24
C ILE A 45 23.74 0.51 -17.62
N SER A 46 24.87 0.08 -18.18
CA SER A 46 24.85 -0.60 -19.48
C SER A 46 24.13 -1.96 -19.37
N PRO A 47 23.44 -2.44 -20.42
CA PRO A 47 22.79 -3.76 -20.37
C PRO A 47 23.75 -4.91 -20.03
N ASP A 48 25.01 -4.83 -20.47
CA ASP A 48 26.02 -5.85 -20.19
C ASP A 48 26.46 -5.84 -18.72
N GLU A 49 26.72 -4.66 -18.16
CA GLU A 49 27.03 -4.50 -16.74
C GLU A 49 25.85 -4.94 -15.87
N ALA A 50 24.64 -4.54 -16.23
CA ALA A 50 23.42 -4.97 -15.56
C ALA A 50 23.26 -6.50 -15.61
N SER A 51 23.54 -7.12 -16.75
CA SER A 51 23.41 -8.58 -16.93
C SER A 51 24.45 -9.33 -16.10
N LYS A 52 25.68 -8.83 -16.03
CA LYS A 52 26.73 -9.38 -15.17
C LYS A 52 26.34 -9.30 -13.70
N LEU A 53 25.93 -8.11 -13.23
CA LEU A 53 25.52 -7.89 -11.85
C LEU A 53 24.31 -8.74 -11.47
N ALA A 54 23.32 -8.84 -12.36
CA ALA A 54 22.15 -9.68 -12.15
C ALA A 54 22.53 -11.15 -12.00
N ARG A 55 23.43 -11.67 -12.85
CA ARG A 55 23.90 -13.07 -12.77
C ARG A 55 24.63 -13.35 -11.46
N GLU A 56 25.53 -12.46 -11.05
CA GLU A 56 26.28 -12.58 -9.78
C GLU A 56 25.33 -12.60 -8.57
N ARG A 57 24.39 -11.64 -8.51
CA ARG A 57 23.39 -11.58 -7.43
C ARG A 57 22.44 -12.76 -7.44
N SER A 58 21.93 -13.17 -8.60
CA SER A 58 21.07 -14.36 -8.72
C SER A 58 21.77 -15.62 -8.20
N GLN A 59 23.05 -15.79 -8.51
CA GLN A 59 23.82 -16.91 -7.99
C GLN A 59 23.93 -16.85 -6.46
N SER A 60 24.28 -15.69 -5.90
CA SER A 60 24.37 -15.48 -4.44
C SER A 60 23.03 -15.70 -3.73
N VAL A 61 21.93 -15.20 -4.29
CA VAL A 61 20.55 -15.38 -3.81
C VAL A 61 20.19 -16.86 -3.76
N LEU A 62 20.35 -17.57 -4.87
CA LEU A 62 19.96 -18.98 -4.97
C LEU A 62 20.84 -19.88 -4.09
N GLN A 63 22.14 -19.63 -4.02
CA GLN A 63 23.05 -20.34 -3.11
C GLN A 63 22.66 -20.10 -1.65
N SER A 64 22.36 -18.86 -1.28
CA SER A 64 21.93 -18.53 0.07
C SER A 64 20.58 -19.17 0.42
N PHE A 65 19.66 -19.21 -0.54
CA PHE A 65 18.39 -19.92 -0.36
C PHE A 65 18.59 -21.42 -0.14
N VAL A 66 19.41 -22.10 -0.95
CA VAL A 66 19.66 -23.54 -0.80
C VAL A 66 20.22 -23.86 0.58
N VAL A 67 21.19 -23.07 1.06
CA VAL A 67 21.77 -23.24 2.41
C VAL A 67 20.71 -22.99 3.49
N LEU A 68 19.91 -21.92 3.37
CA LEU A 68 18.87 -21.62 4.34
C LEU A 68 17.79 -22.71 4.35
N ASN A 69 17.38 -23.21 3.19
CA ASN A 69 16.40 -24.28 3.04
C ASN A 69 16.85 -25.56 3.74
N ASP A 70 18.12 -25.95 3.57
CA ASP A 70 18.68 -27.12 4.24
C ASP A 70 18.74 -26.94 5.77
N ILE A 71 19.18 -25.76 6.25
CA ILE A 71 19.20 -25.43 7.69
C ILE A 71 17.79 -25.53 8.29
N ILE A 72 16.80 -24.89 7.66
CA ILE A 72 15.41 -24.90 8.13
C ILE A 72 14.83 -26.33 8.06
N GLY A 73 15.11 -27.07 6.99
CA GLY A 73 14.67 -28.45 6.83
C GLY A 73 15.17 -29.39 7.93
N ARG A 74 16.33 -29.12 8.54
CA ARG A 74 16.92 -29.98 9.60
C ARG A 74 16.69 -29.45 11.02
N TYR A 75 16.72 -28.13 11.21
CA TYR A 75 16.89 -27.53 12.53
C TYR A 75 15.77 -26.58 12.97
N GLU A 76 14.68 -26.44 12.21
CA GLU A 76 13.60 -25.50 12.53
C GLU A 76 13.05 -25.68 13.96
N VAL A 77 12.84 -26.92 14.41
CA VAL A 77 12.37 -27.21 15.78
C VAL A 77 13.37 -26.72 16.83
N ALA A 78 14.67 -26.90 16.59
CA ALA A 78 15.71 -26.42 17.49
C ALA A 78 15.77 -24.89 17.52
N ILE A 79 15.67 -24.24 16.36
CA ILE A 79 15.62 -22.78 16.23
C ILE A 79 14.43 -22.22 17.02
N ARG A 80 13.22 -22.74 16.78
CA ARG A 80 11.99 -22.31 17.47
C ARG A 80 12.12 -22.45 19.00
N LYS A 81 12.60 -23.60 19.48
CA LYS A 81 12.81 -23.86 20.92
C LYS A 81 13.85 -22.91 21.53
N ARG A 82 14.95 -22.62 20.84
CA ARG A 82 16.00 -21.71 21.34
C ARG A 82 15.55 -20.26 21.34
N TRP A 83 14.85 -19.82 20.30
CA TRP A 83 14.29 -18.48 20.20
C TRP A 83 13.23 -18.20 21.27
N ALA A 84 12.36 -19.17 21.54
CA ALA A 84 11.34 -19.07 22.60
C ALA A 84 11.94 -18.86 23.99
N LYS A 85 13.17 -19.34 24.25
CA LYS A 85 13.89 -19.16 25.52
C LYS A 85 14.57 -17.79 25.65
N LYS A 86 14.62 -16.97 24.60
CA LYS A 86 15.26 -15.64 24.64
C LYS A 86 14.24 -14.57 24.99
N ASN A 87 14.64 -13.67 25.90
CA ASN A 87 13.90 -12.42 26.13
C ASN A 87 14.17 -11.39 25.02
N THR A 88 13.38 -10.32 24.97
CA THR A 88 13.47 -9.29 23.93
C THR A 88 14.89 -8.72 23.77
N ARG A 89 15.55 -8.34 24.86
CA ARG A 89 16.91 -7.77 24.81
C ARG A 89 17.94 -8.75 24.23
N GLN A 90 17.83 -10.04 24.60
CA GLN A 90 18.69 -11.08 24.02
C GLN A 90 18.40 -11.26 22.53
N ARG A 91 17.13 -11.23 22.11
CA ARG A 91 16.73 -11.32 20.70
C ARG A 91 17.32 -10.17 19.90
N GLU A 92 17.20 -8.94 20.38
CA GLU A 92 17.78 -7.74 19.77
C GLU A 92 19.31 -7.86 19.61
N GLN A 93 20.00 -8.35 20.64
CA GLN A 93 21.45 -8.57 20.57
C GLN A 93 21.83 -9.56 19.46
N LEU A 94 21.13 -10.71 19.38
CA LEU A 94 21.38 -11.69 18.32
C LEU A 94 21.09 -11.11 16.93
N LEU A 95 20.00 -10.35 16.79
CA LEU A 95 19.63 -9.67 15.56
C LEU A 95 20.71 -8.66 15.13
N LEU A 96 21.23 -7.86 16.06
CA LEU A 96 22.32 -6.90 15.78
C LEU A 96 23.66 -7.57 15.46
N CYS A 97 23.93 -8.75 16.04
CA CYS A 97 25.09 -9.54 15.65
C CYS A 97 24.97 -10.05 14.20
N ALA A 98 23.77 -10.47 13.77
CA ALA A 98 23.52 -10.93 12.40
C ALA A 98 23.40 -9.77 11.40
N TRP A 99 22.89 -8.62 11.84
CA TRP A 99 22.69 -7.41 11.07
C TRP A 99 23.14 -6.18 11.87
N PRO A 100 24.41 -5.79 11.75
CA PRO A 100 24.90 -4.55 12.35
C PRO A 100 24.14 -3.35 11.80
N GLY A 101 23.71 -2.43 12.68
CA GLY A 101 22.98 -1.23 12.28
C GLY A 101 21.51 -1.46 11.88
N MET A 102 20.88 -2.55 12.32
CA MET A 102 19.45 -2.80 12.08
C MET A 102 18.61 -1.63 12.63
N ALA A 103 17.60 -1.20 11.85
CA ALA A 103 16.70 -0.13 12.28
C ALA A 103 15.98 -0.50 13.58
N THR A 104 15.83 0.46 14.50
CA THR A 104 15.31 0.19 15.83
C THR A 104 13.79 0.07 15.87
N THR A 105 13.07 0.72 14.96
CA THR A 105 11.62 0.83 14.99
C THR A 105 10.97 0.25 13.76
N SER A 106 9.71 -0.17 13.87
CA SER A 106 8.86 -0.52 12.73
C SER A 106 8.71 0.68 11.79
N ARG A 107 8.56 0.38 10.50
CA ARG A 107 8.47 1.36 9.39
C ARG A 107 9.50 2.50 9.49
N PRO A 108 10.80 2.19 9.52
CA PRO A 108 11.84 3.20 9.60
C PRO A 108 11.84 4.14 8.39
N ASP A 109 11.33 3.68 7.25
CA ASP A 109 11.08 4.46 6.04
C ASP A 109 10.08 5.60 6.25
N LEU A 110 8.97 5.37 6.97
CA LEU A 110 8.02 6.42 7.31
C LEU A 110 8.64 7.46 8.23
N LYS A 111 9.36 7.03 9.28
CA LYS A 111 10.02 7.96 10.20
C LYS A 111 11.13 8.76 9.52
N ALA A 112 11.84 8.13 8.59
CA ALA A 112 12.80 8.81 7.74
C ALA A 112 12.12 9.86 6.85
N PHE A 113 10.97 9.51 6.25
CA PHE A 113 10.18 10.44 5.45
C PHE A 113 9.63 11.63 6.26
N GLN A 114 9.10 11.37 7.46
CA GLN A 114 8.65 12.39 8.42
C GLN A 114 9.75 13.40 8.78
N ARG A 115 11.00 12.94 8.92
CA ARG A 115 12.17 13.80 9.22
C ARG A 115 12.68 14.60 8.02
N GLY A 116 12.21 14.28 6.81
CA GLY A 116 12.60 14.93 5.56
C GLY A 116 13.71 14.20 4.80
N LEU A 117 13.66 14.33 3.46
CA LEU A 117 14.69 13.89 2.52
C LEU A 117 15.77 14.98 2.33
N PRO A 118 16.99 14.67 1.84
CA PRO A 118 17.56 13.37 1.45
C PRO A 118 18.58 12.80 2.46
N SER A 119 18.66 13.33 3.68
CA SER A 119 19.74 13.03 4.65
C SER A 119 19.65 11.65 5.32
N GLN A 120 18.67 10.83 4.96
CA GLN A 120 18.41 9.54 5.61
C GLN A 120 19.16 8.40 4.90
N PRO A 121 19.65 7.37 5.63
CA PRO A 121 20.36 6.25 5.04
C PRO A 121 19.49 5.49 4.03
N ARG A 122 20.03 5.17 2.85
CA ARG A 122 19.35 4.38 1.80
C ARG A 122 18.68 3.11 2.35
N ASP A 123 19.36 2.45 3.27
CA ASP A 123 18.97 1.18 3.88
C ASP A 123 17.58 1.20 4.52
N VAL A 124 17.17 2.33 5.10
CA VAL A 124 15.84 2.42 5.76
C VAL A 124 14.69 2.27 4.77
N TYR A 125 14.91 2.66 3.51
CA TYR A 125 13.94 2.57 2.42
C TYR A 125 14.05 1.27 1.61
N MET A 126 15.17 0.54 1.70
CA MET A 126 15.39 -0.68 0.93
C MET A 126 14.72 -1.91 1.57
N TRP A 127 14.67 -1.98 2.90
CA TRP A 127 14.14 -3.14 3.63
C TRP A 127 13.47 -2.71 4.95
N PRO A 128 12.38 -1.92 4.89
CA PRO A 128 11.73 -1.39 6.10
C PRO A 128 11.16 -2.46 7.03
N SER A 129 10.92 -3.68 6.53
CA SER A 129 10.49 -4.84 7.33
C SER A 129 11.62 -5.51 8.12
N ILE A 130 12.89 -5.16 7.89
CA ILE A 130 14.01 -5.69 8.67
C ILE A 130 14.36 -4.68 9.78
N ASN A 131 13.66 -4.79 10.91
CA ASN A 131 13.81 -3.90 12.06
C ASN A 131 13.71 -4.66 13.41
N LEU A 132 14.26 -4.07 14.48
CA LEU A 132 14.31 -4.68 15.81
C LEU A 132 12.94 -4.80 16.46
N GLU A 133 12.10 -3.77 16.37
CA GLU A 133 10.77 -3.74 16.98
C GLU A 133 9.91 -4.93 16.52
N ASP A 134 9.87 -5.19 15.21
CA ASP A 134 9.07 -6.27 14.65
C ASP A 134 9.73 -7.65 14.84
N LEU A 135 11.03 -7.78 14.54
CA LEU A 135 11.70 -9.09 14.52
C LEU A 135 12.00 -9.64 15.92
N SER A 136 12.16 -8.78 16.92
CA SER A 136 12.32 -9.23 18.32
C SER A 136 10.99 -9.65 18.96
N SER A 137 9.87 -9.18 18.40
CA SER A 137 8.53 -9.42 18.93
C SER A 137 7.95 -10.79 18.53
N GLY A 138 7.39 -11.48 19.52
CA GLY A 138 6.63 -12.72 19.32
C GLY A 138 7.35 -13.75 18.45
N ASN A 139 6.68 -14.16 17.37
CA ASN A 139 7.13 -15.18 16.41
C ASN A 139 7.54 -14.60 15.04
N THR A 140 7.68 -13.28 14.89
CA THR A 140 7.89 -12.63 13.59
C THR A 140 9.13 -13.14 12.86
N LEU A 141 10.29 -13.19 13.54
CA LEU A 141 11.51 -13.76 12.96
C LEU A 141 11.32 -15.23 12.56
N LEU A 142 10.63 -16.03 13.39
CA LEU A 142 10.39 -17.44 13.11
C LEU A 142 9.50 -17.64 11.88
N ARG A 143 8.50 -16.76 11.70
CA ARG A 143 7.68 -16.75 10.48
C ARG A 143 8.52 -16.39 9.27
N LEU A 144 9.33 -15.33 9.34
CA LEU A 144 10.21 -14.93 8.24
C LEU A 144 11.18 -16.05 7.85
N LEU A 145 11.78 -16.74 8.83
CA LEU A 145 12.66 -17.88 8.61
C LEU A 145 11.95 -19.06 7.94
N ASN A 146 10.77 -19.44 8.45
CA ASN A 146 9.97 -20.50 7.86
C ASN A 146 9.57 -20.15 6.41
N THR A 147 9.02 -18.96 6.18
CA THR A 147 8.53 -18.58 4.86
C THR A 147 9.65 -18.47 3.83
N ARG A 148 10.72 -17.73 4.13
CA ARG A 148 11.87 -17.54 3.23
C ARG A 148 12.75 -18.79 3.11
N GLY A 149 12.76 -19.66 4.10
CA GLY A 149 13.50 -20.92 4.06
C GLY A 149 12.78 -22.03 3.28
N ARG A 150 11.44 -22.01 3.21
CA ARG A 150 10.65 -23.06 2.57
C ARG A 150 10.22 -22.74 1.13
N HIS A 151 10.28 -21.49 0.71
CA HIS A 151 9.78 -21.04 -0.60
C HIS A 151 10.88 -20.37 -1.42
N TRP A 152 10.90 -20.64 -2.73
CA TRP A 152 11.90 -20.10 -3.65
C TRP A 152 11.91 -18.56 -3.68
N PRO A 153 13.06 -17.91 -3.91
CA PRO A 153 13.17 -16.44 -3.97
C PRO A 153 12.21 -15.78 -4.98
N ALA A 154 11.92 -16.46 -6.09
CA ALA A 154 10.96 -16.01 -7.10
C ALA A 154 9.57 -15.71 -6.52
N THR A 155 9.14 -16.44 -5.48
CA THR A 155 7.85 -16.24 -4.81
C THR A 155 7.73 -14.86 -4.17
N PHE A 156 8.84 -14.23 -3.79
CA PHE A 156 8.86 -12.98 -3.05
C PHE A 156 9.22 -11.75 -3.89
N ALA A 157 9.56 -11.92 -5.17
CA ALA A 157 10.06 -10.82 -6.00
C ALA A 157 9.15 -9.58 -6.00
N THR A 158 7.82 -9.79 -6.07
CA THR A 158 6.84 -8.70 -6.04
C THR A 158 6.82 -7.99 -4.69
N ILE A 159 6.74 -8.73 -3.58
CA ILE A 159 6.65 -8.11 -2.24
C ILE A 159 7.95 -7.41 -1.85
N ASP A 160 9.11 -7.95 -2.29
CA ASP A 160 10.41 -7.31 -2.10
C ASP A 160 10.48 -6.00 -2.89
N GLY A 161 10.00 -5.98 -4.13
CA GLY A 161 9.92 -4.76 -4.94
C GLY A 161 8.89 -3.74 -4.44
N ASP A 162 7.83 -4.19 -3.76
CA ASP A 162 6.84 -3.30 -3.15
C ASP A 162 7.32 -2.71 -1.82
N SER A 163 8.22 -3.40 -1.11
CA SER A 163 8.75 -2.93 0.17
C SER A 163 9.48 -1.58 0.07
N MET A 164 10.03 -1.27 -1.10
CA MET A 164 10.76 -0.05 -1.40
C MET A 164 9.91 1.07 -2.01
N ARG A 165 8.59 0.89 -2.10
CA ARG A 165 7.65 1.82 -2.76
C ARG A 165 7.75 3.25 -2.24
N LEU A 166 7.84 3.44 -0.92
CA LEU A 166 7.98 4.79 -0.35
C LEU A 166 9.31 5.42 -0.77
N GLY A 167 10.40 4.66 -0.77
CA GLY A 167 11.71 5.13 -1.24
C GLY A 167 11.71 5.53 -2.71
N ASP A 168 11.06 4.73 -3.56
CA ASP A 168 10.93 5.01 -4.99
C ASP A 168 10.05 6.24 -5.26
N ARG A 169 8.86 6.32 -4.64
CA ARG A 169 7.89 7.41 -4.88
C ARG A 169 8.32 8.74 -4.30
N SER A 170 9.02 8.73 -3.17
CA SER A 170 9.53 9.94 -2.53
C SER A 170 10.83 10.44 -3.18
N GLY A 171 11.49 9.63 -4.02
CA GLY A 171 12.80 9.93 -4.59
C GLY A 171 13.98 9.68 -3.64
N ALA A 172 13.74 9.10 -2.46
CA ALA A 172 14.79 8.74 -1.51
C ALA A 172 15.75 7.66 -2.05
N LEU A 173 15.28 6.84 -2.99
CA LEU A 173 16.10 5.86 -3.71
C LEU A 173 16.42 6.40 -5.11
N PRO A 174 17.65 6.88 -5.37
CA PRO A 174 18.02 7.53 -6.63
C PRO A 174 17.69 6.67 -7.84
N ILE A 175 17.02 7.20 -8.85
CA ILE A 175 16.62 6.43 -10.03
C ILE A 175 17.86 5.95 -10.78
N GLU A 176 17.93 4.64 -11.05
CA GLU A 176 18.88 4.03 -11.98
C GLU A 176 18.10 3.56 -13.21
N LYS A 177 18.70 3.65 -14.40
CA LYS A 177 18.05 3.20 -15.64
C LYS A 177 18.90 2.18 -16.40
N VAL A 178 18.23 1.11 -16.82
CA VAL A 178 18.70 0.16 -17.83
C VAL A 178 17.71 0.24 -18.99
N TYR A 179 18.07 0.94 -20.06
CA TYR A 179 17.13 1.29 -21.13
C TYR A 179 16.65 0.07 -21.90
N ARG A 180 15.33 -0.04 -22.11
CA ARG A 180 14.66 -1.03 -22.98
C ARG A 180 14.95 -2.50 -22.63
N HIS A 181 15.24 -2.78 -21.37
CA HIS A 181 15.43 -4.15 -20.90
C HIS A 181 14.52 -4.44 -19.71
N GLU A 182 13.98 -5.65 -19.69
CA GLU A 182 13.25 -6.19 -18.56
C GLU A 182 14.10 -7.25 -17.85
N MET A 183 13.79 -7.48 -16.57
CA MET A 183 14.34 -8.59 -15.82
C MET A 183 13.27 -9.65 -15.57
N ILE A 184 13.63 -10.90 -15.83
CA ILE A 184 12.81 -12.07 -15.53
C ILE A 184 13.24 -12.65 -14.17
N LEU A 185 12.38 -12.49 -13.16
CA LEU A 185 12.53 -13.10 -11.84
C LEU A 185 11.66 -14.35 -11.71
N LYS A 186 11.83 -15.30 -12.64
CA LYS A 186 11.14 -16.60 -12.66
C LYS A 186 12.16 -17.73 -12.76
N GLY A 187 11.87 -18.88 -12.18
CA GLY A 187 12.78 -20.02 -12.18
C GLY A 187 13.63 -20.12 -10.91
N ASN A 188 14.54 -21.08 -10.92
CA ASN A 188 15.30 -21.53 -9.74
C ASN A 188 16.79 -21.76 -10.05
N THR A 189 17.28 -21.31 -11.21
CA THR A 189 18.70 -21.37 -11.59
C THR A 189 19.20 -19.98 -11.97
N PRO A 190 20.51 -19.68 -11.88
CA PRO A 190 21.06 -18.40 -12.33
C PRO A 190 20.82 -18.08 -13.82
N GLU A 191 20.56 -19.10 -14.64
CA GLU A 191 20.26 -18.98 -16.08
C GLU A 191 18.79 -18.65 -16.36
N THR A 192 17.92 -18.78 -15.37
CA THR A 192 16.48 -18.53 -15.51
C THR A 192 16.01 -17.37 -14.62
N TYR A 193 16.60 -17.27 -13.42
CA TYR A 193 16.29 -16.27 -12.41
C TYR A 193 17.22 -15.04 -12.50
N GLY A 194 16.64 -13.85 -12.59
CA GLY A 194 17.37 -12.58 -12.73
C GLY A 194 17.92 -12.36 -14.14
N VAL A 195 17.32 -12.98 -15.16
CA VAL A 195 17.77 -12.85 -16.55
C VAL A 195 17.30 -11.53 -17.12
N ILE A 196 18.22 -10.72 -17.62
CA ILE A 196 17.91 -9.48 -18.32
C ILE A 196 17.71 -9.78 -19.81
N LYS A 197 16.63 -9.25 -20.39
CA LYS A 197 16.33 -9.40 -21.81
C LYS A 197 15.89 -8.06 -22.43
N PRO A 198 16.23 -7.82 -23.71
CA PRO A 198 15.66 -6.69 -24.44
C PRO A 198 14.13 -6.82 -24.50
N ILE A 199 13.43 -5.71 -24.28
CA ILE A 199 11.98 -5.66 -24.41
C ILE A 199 11.62 -5.85 -25.88
N GLN A 200 10.88 -6.92 -26.16
CA GLN A 200 10.30 -7.21 -27.48
C GLN A 200 8.79 -7.37 -27.35
N TYR A 201 8.04 -6.62 -28.15
CA TYR A 201 6.58 -6.73 -28.22
C TYR A 201 6.20 -7.72 -29.32
N GLN A 202 5.55 -8.82 -28.94
CA GLN A 202 5.13 -9.86 -29.89
C GLN A 202 3.70 -9.63 -30.43
N SER A 203 2.87 -8.88 -29.70
CA SER A 203 1.50 -8.53 -30.10
C SER A 203 0.96 -7.33 -29.30
N VAL A 204 -0.15 -6.74 -29.74
CA VAL A 204 -0.86 -5.70 -28.98
C VAL A 204 -1.34 -6.24 -27.63
N SER A 205 -1.74 -7.51 -27.57
CA SER A 205 -2.13 -8.16 -26.30
C SER A 205 -0.96 -8.30 -25.33
N ASP A 206 0.25 -8.58 -25.84
CA ASP A 206 1.48 -8.62 -25.03
C ASP A 206 1.86 -7.22 -24.53
N MET A 207 1.69 -6.20 -25.37
CA MET A 207 1.87 -4.80 -24.97
C MET A 207 0.87 -4.33 -23.90
N MET A 208 -0.38 -4.80 -23.94
CA MET A 208 -1.43 -4.37 -23.00
C MET A 208 -1.52 -5.23 -21.73
N GLY A 209 -1.07 -6.47 -21.78
CA GLY A 209 -1.34 -7.49 -20.76
C GLY A 209 -0.27 -7.65 -19.69
N ASN A 210 1.00 -7.37 -20.01
CA ASN A 210 2.12 -7.73 -19.16
C ASN A 210 2.79 -6.48 -18.57
N VAL A 211 2.75 -6.33 -17.23
CA VAL A 211 3.71 -5.46 -16.55
C VAL A 211 5.08 -6.10 -16.66
N ARG A 212 5.96 -5.42 -17.36
CA ARG A 212 7.36 -5.80 -17.44
C ARG A 212 8.10 -5.18 -16.26
N LEU A 213 8.87 -6.02 -15.57
CA LEU A 213 9.75 -5.55 -14.51
C LEU A 213 10.98 -4.93 -15.16
N GLY A 214 11.10 -3.60 -15.10
CA GLY A 214 12.29 -2.89 -15.59
C GLY A 214 13.56 -3.44 -14.94
N ALA A 215 14.63 -3.60 -15.73
CA ALA A 215 15.84 -4.27 -15.27
C ALA A 215 16.51 -3.58 -14.07
N ALA A 216 16.45 -2.25 -13.96
CA ALA A 216 16.96 -1.51 -12.80
C ALA A 216 16.20 -1.85 -11.51
N LYS A 217 14.85 -1.89 -11.56
CA LYS A 217 14.04 -2.33 -10.42
C LYS A 217 14.31 -3.80 -10.07
N GLY A 218 14.48 -4.66 -11.09
CA GLY A 218 14.86 -6.05 -10.89
C GLY A 218 16.19 -6.23 -10.15
N LEU A 219 17.22 -5.43 -10.48
CA LEU A 219 18.51 -5.46 -9.79
C LEU A 219 18.39 -5.10 -8.29
N ARG A 220 17.51 -4.17 -7.95
CA ARG A 220 17.21 -3.83 -6.55
C ARG A 220 16.50 -4.95 -5.81
N ILE A 221 15.55 -5.62 -6.46
CA ILE A 221 14.88 -6.79 -5.88
C ILE A 221 15.91 -7.88 -5.56
N LEU A 222 16.83 -8.17 -6.47
CA LEU A 222 17.91 -9.13 -6.21
C LEU A 222 18.80 -8.70 -5.04
N GLU A 223 19.08 -7.41 -4.89
CA GLU A 223 19.83 -6.87 -3.74
C GLU A 223 19.13 -7.13 -2.41
N ILE A 224 17.84 -6.83 -2.35
CA ILE A 224 17.00 -7.02 -1.16
C ILE A 224 17.00 -8.50 -0.79
N GLN A 225 16.76 -9.37 -1.75
CA GLN A 225 16.72 -10.81 -1.54
C GLN A 225 18.05 -11.38 -1.09
N GLU A 226 19.15 -10.97 -1.73
CA GLU A 226 20.50 -11.36 -1.35
C GLU A 226 20.76 -11.01 0.11
N ARG A 227 20.50 -9.75 0.45
CA ARG A 227 20.77 -9.23 1.79
C ARG A 227 19.89 -9.90 2.86
N ILE A 228 18.61 -10.10 2.59
CA ILE A 228 17.69 -10.79 3.52
C ILE A 228 18.13 -12.24 3.71
N LEU A 229 18.43 -12.98 2.65
CA LEU A 229 18.81 -14.39 2.77
C LEU A 229 20.15 -14.57 3.48
N GLN A 230 21.12 -13.69 3.23
CA GLN A 230 22.39 -13.68 3.98
C GLN A 230 22.15 -13.44 5.47
N PHE A 231 21.29 -12.47 5.82
CA PHE A 231 20.90 -12.23 7.21
C PHE A 231 20.26 -13.45 7.86
N LEU A 232 19.29 -14.08 7.19
CA LEU A 232 18.59 -15.26 7.72
C LEU A 232 19.54 -16.44 7.94
N ARG A 233 20.56 -16.61 7.09
CA ARG A 233 21.64 -17.59 7.32
C ARG A 233 22.48 -17.23 8.54
N SER A 234 22.93 -15.98 8.64
CA SER A 234 23.75 -15.51 9.75
C SER A 234 23.06 -15.66 11.10
N ILE A 235 21.78 -15.29 11.20
CA ILE A 235 21.02 -15.44 12.45
C ILE A 235 20.80 -16.92 12.80
N CYS A 236 20.59 -17.80 11.81
CA CYS A 236 20.54 -19.25 12.06
C CYS A 236 21.86 -19.77 12.61
N ALA A 237 22.99 -19.38 12.03
CA ALA A 237 24.32 -19.78 12.49
C ALA A 237 24.58 -19.33 13.94
N ILE A 238 24.18 -18.12 14.30
CA ILE A 238 24.29 -17.61 15.68
C ILE A 238 23.40 -18.40 16.64
N ILE A 239 22.15 -18.70 16.27
CA ILE A 239 21.21 -19.48 17.11
C ILE A 239 21.70 -20.92 17.27
N LEU A 240 22.28 -21.50 16.22
CA LEU A 240 22.78 -22.87 16.11
C LEU A 240 24.31 -22.97 16.28
N HIS A 241 24.90 -22.13 17.13
CA HIS A 241 26.35 -22.02 17.35
C HIS A 241 27.09 -23.33 17.69
N ASP A 242 26.38 -24.36 18.14
CA ASP A 242 26.90 -25.70 18.49
C ASP A 242 26.73 -26.73 17.36
N LYS A 243 26.11 -26.37 16.23
CA LYS A 243 25.86 -27.25 15.09
C LYS A 243 26.83 -26.96 13.95
N ASN A 244 27.29 -28.01 13.27
CA ASN A 244 28.02 -27.86 12.02
C ASN A 244 27.02 -27.68 10.87
N LEU A 245 26.90 -26.45 10.37
CA LEU A 245 25.98 -26.10 9.28
C LEU A 245 26.60 -26.29 7.89
N ASP A 246 27.92 -26.38 7.79
CA ASP A 246 28.62 -26.57 6.50
C ASP A 246 28.58 -28.03 6.04
N ASN A 247 28.55 -28.97 6.99
CA ASN A 247 28.40 -30.40 6.72
C ASN A 247 27.42 -31.04 7.72
N PRO A 248 26.10 -30.80 7.57
CA PRO A 248 25.11 -31.28 8.53
C PRO A 248 24.89 -32.79 8.38
N LEU A 249 25.09 -33.52 9.48
CA LEU A 249 24.84 -34.96 9.57
C LEU A 249 23.41 -35.29 10.03
N ASP A 250 22.73 -34.34 10.68
CA ASP A 250 21.37 -34.50 11.18
C ASP A 250 20.37 -34.62 10.00
N PRO A 251 19.40 -35.55 10.02
CA PRO A 251 18.46 -35.76 8.91
C PRO A 251 17.50 -34.58 8.70
N VAL A 252 16.98 -34.44 7.48
CA VAL A 252 15.87 -33.53 7.18
C VAL A 252 14.61 -34.03 7.90
N VAL A 253 13.91 -33.13 8.59
CA VAL A 253 12.69 -33.43 9.34
C VAL A 253 11.46 -32.81 8.68
N PRO A 254 10.26 -33.40 8.87
CA PRO A 254 9.01 -32.78 8.41
C PRO A 254 8.83 -31.37 8.96
N GLU A 255 8.07 -30.55 8.23
CA GLU A 255 7.74 -29.21 8.70
C GLU A 255 6.97 -29.30 10.03
N PRO A 256 7.41 -28.57 11.08
CA PRO A 256 6.71 -28.56 12.36
C PRO A 256 5.36 -27.85 12.24
N GLU A 257 4.49 -28.06 13.23
CA GLU A 257 3.17 -27.41 13.30
C GLU A 257 3.25 -25.90 13.04
N ALA A 258 2.23 -25.37 12.36
CA ALA A 258 2.17 -23.96 12.02
C ALA A 258 2.29 -23.09 13.28
N LEU A 259 3.08 -22.01 13.18
CA LEU A 259 3.19 -21.06 14.29
C LEU A 259 1.81 -20.46 14.55
N PRO A 260 1.39 -20.32 15.83
CA PRO A 260 0.09 -19.74 16.14
C PRO A 260 -0.05 -18.37 15.49
N VAL A 261 -1.14 -18.19 14.74
CA VAL A 261 -1.59 -16.89 14.24
C VAL A 261 -2.00 -16.06 15.47
N PRO A 262 -1.72 -14.75 15.55
CA PRO A 262 -2.18 -13.96 16.68
C PRO A 262 -3.71 -13.91 16.55
N THR A 263 -4.38 -14.72 17.35
CA THR A 263 -5.84 -14.74 17.46
C THR A 263 -6.24 -13.57 18.34
N GLY A 264 -6.39 -12.40 17.74
CA GLY A 264 -7.19 -11.30 18.26
C GLY A 264 -8.41 -11.15 17.38
N GLU A 265 -9.59 -11.00 18.00
CA GLU A 265 -10.85 -10.72 17.33
C GLU A 265 -10.65 -9.55 16.36
N TRP A 266 -10.88 -9.82 15.07
CA TRP A 266 -10.67 -8.92 13.93
C TRP A 266 -9.20 -8.56 13.65
N LEU A 267 -8.58 -9.32 12.73
CA LEU A 267 -7.43 -8.81 11.97
C LEU A 267 -7.90 -7.58 11.19
N SER A 268 -7.68 -6.37 11.73
CA SER A 268 -7.81 -5.14 10.97
C SER A 268 -7.00 -5.27 9.67
N SER A 269 -7.42 -4.59 8.60
CA SER A 269 -6.67 -4.52 7.34
C SER A 269 -5.21 -4.12 7.57
N ALA A 270 -4.98 -3.24 8.55
CA ALA A 270 -3.66 -2.83 9.01
C ALA A 270 -2.85 -3.96 9.68
N SER A 271 -3.45 -4.76 10.56
CA SER A 271 -2.75 -5.90 11.17
C SER A 271 -2.33 -6.95 10.13
N ALA A 272 -3.16 -7.18 9.10
CA ALA A 272 -2.80 -8.04 7.98
C ALA A 272 -1.65 -7.45 7.13
N ALA A 273 -1.67 -6.14 6.86
CA ALA A 273 -0.61 -5.45 6.14
C ALA A 273 0.73 -5.46 6.90
N GLN A 274 0.71 -5.33 8.24
CA GLN A 274 1.92 -5.42 9.06
C GLN A 274 2.55 -6.83 9.03
N ALA A 275 1.73 -7.88 8.98
CA ALA A 275 2.22 -9.25 8.91
C ALA A 275 2.70 -9.66 7.50
N ALA A 276 2.18 -9.02 6.45
CA ALA A 276 2.40 -9.40 5.06
C ALA A 276 3.88 -9.60 4.65
N PRO A 277 4.85 -8.75 5.07
CA PRO A 277 6.27 -8.92 4.70
C PRO A 277 6.93 -10.20 5.22
N TYR A 278 6.32 -10.83 6.24
CA TYR A 278 6.84 -12.02 6.91
C TYR A 278 6.08 -13.30 6.51
N GLU A 279 5.04 -13.17 5.69
CA GLU A 279 4.22 -14.26 5.19
C GLU A 279 4.55 -14.62 3.74
N VAL A 280 4.11 -15.81 3.30
CA VAL A 280 4.15 -16.16 1.88
C VAL A 280 3.14 -15.29 1.15
N PRO A 281 3.54 -14.58 0.08
CA PRO A 281 2.62 -13.82 -0.75
C PRO A 281 1.46 -14.69 -1.22
N LYS A 282 0.23 -14.28 -0.89
CA LYS A 282 -1.00 -14.97 -1.28
C LYS A 282 -1.50 -14.39 -2.58
N ASN A 283 -1.94 -15.25 -3.50
CA ASN A 283 -2.70 -14.79 -4.66
C ASN A 283 -3.98 -14.10 -4.19
N ILE A 284 -4.34 -13.03 -4.88
CA ILE A 284 -5.52 -12.25 -4.51
C ILE A 284 -6.79 -13.01 -4.88
N ASP A 285 -7.61 -13.20 -3.86
CA ASP A 285 -8.94 -13.75 -4.00
C ASP A 285 -9.96 -12.62 -4.18
N LEU A 286 -10.42 -12.42 -5.43
CA LEU A 286 -11.48 -11.45 -5.71
C LEU A 286 -12.79 -11.82 -5.01
N ASN A 287 -13.04 -13.10 -4.70
CA ASN A 287 -14.23 -13.50 -3.96
C ASN A 287 -14.12 -13.06 -2.49
N ARG A 288 -12.91 -13.05 -1.92
CA ARG A 288 -12.68 -12.46 -0.60
C ARG A 288 -12.96 -10.96 -0.60
N ILE A 289 -12.47 -10.22 -1.61
CA ILE A 289 -12.79 -8.79 -1.77
C ILE A 289 -14.31 -8.62 -1.88
N LYS A 290 -14.98 -9.44 -2.68
CA LYS A 290 -16.45 -9.41 -2.82
C LYS A 290 -17.16 -9.68 -1.49
N SER A 291 -16.69 -10.64 -0.69
CA SER A 291 -17.27 -10.92 0.64
C SER A 291 -17.14 -9.72 1.58
N ILE A 292 -16.01 -9.00 1.53
CA ILE A 292 -15.82 -7.78 2.32
C ILE A 292 -16.78 -6.69 1.84
N THR A 293 -16.87 -6.47 0.53
CA THR A 293 -17.82 -5.53 -0.08
C THR A 293 -19.27 -5.82 0.33
N ALA A 294 -19.71 -7.09 0.25
CA ALA A 294 -21.05 -7.49 0.66
C ALA A 294 -21.30 -7.23 2.15
N SER A 295 -20.30 -7.47 3.01
CA SER A 295 -20.39 -7.16 4.45
C SER A 295 -20.54 -5.66 4.69
N ARG A 296 -19.83 -4.82 3.93
CA ARG A 296 -19.93 -3.34 4.01
C ARG A 296 -21.28 -2.81 3.51
N ILE A 297 -21.85 -3.43 2.47
CA ILE A 297 -23.22 -3.10 2.03
C ILE A 297 -24.20 -3.40 3.15
N ALA A 298 -24.10 -4.57 3.79
CA ALA A 298 -24.98 -4.95 4.90
C ALA A 298 -24.83 -3.99 6.10
N GLU A 299 -23.60 -3.69 6.51
CA GLU A 299 -23.30 -2.71 7.59
C GLU A 299 -23.91 -1.33 7.29
N ALA A 300 -23.77 -0.83 6.06
CA ALA A 300 -24.33 0.45 5.66
C ALA A 300 -25.87 0.45 5.60
N GLN A 301 -26.49 -0.67 5.20
CA GLN A 301 -27.94 -0.84 5.23
C GLN A 301 -28.48 -0.88 6.66
N ASP A 302 -27.83 -1.63 7.54
CA ASP A 302 -28.17 -1.70 8.97
C ASP A 302 -28.04 -0.34 9.65
N HIS A 303 -26.99 0.43 9.31
CA HIS A 303 -26.83 1.81 9.77
C HIS A 303 -28.00 2.70 9.33
N LEU A 304 -28.37 2.67 8.04
CA LEU A 304 -29.47 3.47 7.51
C LEU A 304 -30.82 3.08 8.14
N TRP A 305 -31.08 1.79 8.34
CA TRP A 305 -32.30 1.34 9.02
C TRP A 305 -32.32 1.79 10.47
N SER A 306 -31.21 1.69 11.19
CA SER A 306 -31.11 2.13 12.58
C SER A 306 -31.35 3.64 12.72
N LEU A 307 -30.83 4.45 11.80
CA LEU A 307 -31.11 5.90 11.75
C LEU A 307 -32.60 6.20 11.54
N ARG A 308 -33.32 5.33 10.82
CA ARG A 308 -34.74 5.54 10.49
C ARG A 308 -35.70 4.99 11.53
N GLU A 309 -35.35 3.86 12.16
CA GLU A 309 -36.29 3.05 12.95
C GLU A 309 -36.01 3.04 14.45
N ASP A 310 -34.78 3.37 14.89
CA ASP A 310 -34.41 3.46 16.30
C ASP A 310 -34.16 4.91 16.73
N PRO A 311 -35.11 5.55 17.45
CA PRO A 311 -34.95 6.91 17.93
C PRO A 311 -33.76 7.11 18.88
N SER A 312 -33.38 6.08 19.65
CA SER A 312 -32.25 6.15 20.58
C SER A 312 -30.94 6.16 19.81
N TYR A 313 -30.81 5.25 18.84
CA TYR A 313 -29.66 5.22 17.93
C TYR A 313 -29.53 6.54 17.15
N PHE A 314 -30.62 7.04 16.58
CA PHE A 314 -30.63 8.32 15.87
C PHE A 314 -30.17 9.46 16.77
N SER A 315 -30.72 9.57 17.99
CA SER A 315 -30.33 10.62 18.93
C SER A 315 -28.85 10.55 19.32
N ASP A 316 -28.34 9.35 19.60
CA ASP A 316 -26.94 9.13 19.96
C ASP A 316 -25.99 9.44 18.80
N TYR A 317 -26.33 8.98 17.60
CA TYR A 317 -25.53 9.22 16.41
C TYR A 317 -25.48 10.70 16.05
N ILE A 318 -26.63 11.39 16.02
CA ILE A 318 -26.71 12.82 15.71
C ILE A 318 -25.97 13.66 16.74
N ARG A 319 -26.05 13.31 18.03
CA ARG A 319 -25.27 13.96 19.08
C ARG A 319 -23.77 13.74 18.89
N ASN A 320 -23.34 12.52 18.58
CA ASN A 320 -21.93 12.25 18.34
C ASN A 320 -21.41 13.02 17.10
N ARG A 321 -22.21 13.03 16.03
CA ARG A 321 -21.90 13.75 14.79
C ARG A 321 -21.85 15.27 14.99
N SER A 322 -22.70 15.82 15.86
CA SER A 322 -22.71 17.25 16.18
C SER A 322 -21.44 17.67 16.94
N GLU A 323 -20.93 16.81 17.83
CA GLU A 323 -19.64 17.02 18.51
C GLU A 323 -18.43 16.98 17.57
N HIS A 324 -18.56 16.33 16.40
CA HIS A 324 -17.53 16.27 15.35
C HIS A 324 -17.83 17.23 14.18
N SER A 325 -18.72 18.20 14.37
CA SER A 325 -18.95 19.25 13.38
C SER A 325 -17.82 20.28 13.41
N TYR A 326 -17.36 20.72 12.23
CA TYR A 326 -16.39 21.81 12.13
C TYR A 326 -16.90 23.12 12.74
N ASP A 327 -18.23 23.28 12.91
CA ASP A 327 -18.82 24.43 13.60
C ASP A 327 -18.39 24.53 15.07
N MET A 328 -17.96 23.41 15.66
CA MET A 328 -17.43 23.33 17.03
C MET A 328 -15.98 23.81 17.16
N ILE A 329 -15.28 24.07 16.04
CA ILE A 329 -13.91 24.58 16.03
C ILE A 329 -13.94 26.11 16.07
N PHE A 330 -13.09 26.71 16.91
CA PHE A 330 -12.95 28.16 16.99
C PHE A 330 -12.19 28.74 15.79
N ASP A 331 -12.54 29.96 15.38
CA ASP A 331 -11.76 30.74 14.43
C ASP A 331 -10.50 31.36 15.05
N THR A 332 -9.70 32.04 14.22
CA THR A 332 -8.49 32.76 14.66
C THR A 332 -8.75 33.87 15.70
N THR A 333 -10.00 34.27 15.91
CA THR A 333 -10.43 35.24 16.92
C THR A 333 -11.05 34.58 18.16
N ARG A 334 -10.95 33.24 18.27
CA ARG A 334 -11.57 32.42 19.32
C ARG A 334 -13.10 32.52 19.38
N LYS A 335 -13.74 32.63 18.22
CA LYS A 335 -15.20 32.67 18.09
C LYS A 335 -15.71 31.52 17.23
N HIS A 336 -16.94 31.07 17.49
CA HIS A 336 -17.64 30.19 16.58
C HIS A 336 -18.19 30.98 15.38
N GLN A 337 -18.36 30.31 14.24
CA GLN A 337 -19.18 30.82 13.14
C GLN A 337 -20.47 30.00 13.01
N PRO A 338 -21.64 30.66 12.86
CA PRO A 338 -21.85 32.12 12.90
C PRO A 338 -21.51 32.70 14.29
N LYS A 339 -21.32 34.03 14.41
CA LYS A 339 -20.96 34.74 15.66
C LYS A 339 -22.06 34.66 16.73
N VAL A 340 -22.36 33.44 17.19
CA VAL A 340 -23.40 33.12 18.16
C VAL A 340 -22.70 32.70 19.45
N SER A 341 -23.29 33.08 20.59
CA SER A 341 -22.80 32.68 21.91
C SER A 341 -22.94 31.18 22.21
N ASP A 342 -23.83 30.48 21.50
CA ASP A 342 -24.11 29.04 21.68
C ASP A 342 -24.58 28.40 20.37
N VAL A 343 -23.66 27.74 19.65
CA VAL A 343 -23.91 27.10 18.34
C VAL A 343 -25.01 26.04 18.41
N LEU A 344 -25.13 25.34 19.54
CA LEU A 344 -26.08 24.24 19.71
C LEU A 344 -27.55 24.70 19.77
N LYS A 345 -27.80 26.00 19.92
CA LYS A 345 -29.15 26.58 19.91
C LYS A 345 -29.61 27.02 18.52
N GLU A 346 -28.72 26.99 17.54
CA GLU A 346 -29.02 27.47 16.19
C GLU A 346 -29.70 26.38 15.36
N PRO A 347 -30.96 26.57 14.90
CA PRO A 347 -31.60 25.59 14.02
C PRO A 347 -30.78 25.25 12.76
N PRO A 348 -30.13 26.22 12.07
CA PRO A 348 -29.32 25.90 10.90
C PRO A 348 -28.13 24.96 11.17
N PHE A 349 -27.62 24.91 12.41
CA PHE A 349 -26.57 23.96 12.79
C PHE A 349 -27.11 22.53 12.77
N TRP A 350 -28.26 22.30 13.40
CA TRP A 350 -28.88 20.98 13.43
C TRP A 350 -29.36 20.53 12.06
N ASP A 351 -29.88 21.44 11.23
CA ASP A 351 -30.25 21.12 9.85
C ASP A 351 -29.04 20.55 9.07
N ARG A 352 -27.86 21.17 9.20
CA ARG A 352 -26.62 20.67 8.58
C ARG A 352 -26.18 19.31 9.15
N VAL A 353 -26.18 19.17 10.49
CA VAL A 353 -25.76 17.92 11.14
C VAL A 353 -26.65 16.75 10.69
N VAL A 354 -27.97 16.93 10.70
CA VAL A 354 -28.93 15.90 10.30
C VAL A 354 -28.83 15.62 8.79
N ASN A 355 -28.73 16.67 7.96
CA ASN A 355 -28.59 16.49 6.52
C ASN A 355 -27.35 15.67 6.15
N HIS A 356 -26.17 16.03 6.71
CA HIS A 356 -24.95 15.26 6.47
C HIS A 356 -25.06 13.82 6.97
N ALA A 357 -25.59 13.60 8.18
CA ALA A 357 -25.76 12.26 8.73
C ALA A 357 -26.60 11.36 7.81
N VAL A 358 -27.70 11.88 7.27
CA VAL A 358 -28.56 11.13 6.35
C VAL A 358 -27.89 10.95 4.99
N TYR A 359 -27.28 12.00 4.44
CA TYR A 359 -26.59 11.95 3.15
C TYR A 359 -25.46 10.93 3.16
N GLU A 360 -24.59 10.96 4.17
CA GLU A 360 -23.46 10.04 4.34
C GLU A 360 -23.92 8.57 4.38
N ALA A 361 -25.05 8.27 5.04
CA ALA A 361 -25.60 6.91 5.10
C ALA A 361 -26.05 6.38 3.73
N TYR A 362 -26.65 7.23 2.88
CA TYR A 362 -26.99 6.85 1.50
C TYR A 362 -25.75 6.77 0.60
N GLU A 363 -24.82 7.71 0.78
CA GLU A 363 -23.56 7.79 0.03
C GLU A 363 -22.74 6.50 0.18
N ASP A 364 -22.62 5.97 1.40
CA ASP A 364 -21.88 4.74 1.66
C ASP A 364 -22.50 3.53 0.93
N ILE A 365 -23.84 3.38 0.98
CA ILE A 365 -24.55 2.30 0.25
C ILE A 365 -24.31 2.43 -1.25
N PHE A 366 -24.38 3.64 -1.80
CA PHE A 366 -24.18 3.89 -3.23
C PHE A 366 -22.79 3.45 -3.68
N HIS A 367 -21.73 3.90 -3.00
CA HIS A 367 -20.36 3.56 -3.35
C HIS A 367 -20.07 2.07 -3.23
N TRP A 368 -20.50 1.42 -2.15
CA TRP A 368 -20.26 -0.01 -1.96
C TRP A 368 -21.01 -0.87 -2.98
N ARG A 369 -22.22 -0.48 -3.40
CA ARG A 369 -22.92 -1.17 -4.50
C ARG A 369 -22.25 -0.97 -5.85
N LEU A 370 -21.74 0.23 -6.11
CA LEU A 370 -20.98 0.50 -7.33
C LEU A 370 -19.70 -0.35 -7.38
N PHE A 371 -19.00 -0.49 -6.25
CA PHE A 371 -17.85 -1.39 -6.12
C PHE A 371 -18.23 -2.85 -6.36
N ASP A 372 -19.30 -3.35 -5.75
CA ASP A 372 -19.76 -4.73 -5.93
C ASP A 372 -20.07 -5.02 -7.41
N GLN A 373 -20.77 -4.11 -8.09
CA GLN A 373 -21.09 -4.24 -9.51
C GLN A 373 -19.83 -4.31 -10.38
N GLN A 374 -18.83 -3.45 -10.15
CA GLN A 374 -17.58 -3.50 -10.93
C GLN A 374 -16.79 -4.78 -10.63
N LEU A 375 -16.74 -5.22 -9.37
CA LEU A 375 -16.08 -6.48 -8.99
C LEU A 375 -16.74 -7.68 -9.67
N ASP A 376 -18.07 -7.70 -9.75
CA ASP A 376 -18.80 -8.77 -10.44
C ASP A 376 -18.47 -8.82 -11.93
N ASN A 377 -18.43 -7.67 -12.58
CA ASN A 377 -18.02 -7.57 -13.98
C ASN A 377 -16.59 -8.11 -14.17
N ILE A 378 -15.64 -7.75 -13.29
CA ILE A 378 -14.26 -8.25 -13.34
C ILE A 378 -14.23 -9.78 -13.16
N ILE A 379 -14.93 -10.32 -12.16
CA ILE A 379 -14.95 -11.76 -11.88
C ILE A 379 -15.53 -12.53 -13.07
N GLN A 380 -16.62 -12.03 -13.67
CA GLN A 380 -17.23 -12.64 -14.85
C GLN A 380 -16.29 -12.61 -16.06
N LEU A 381 -15.63 -11.48 -16.30
CA LEU A 381 -14.68 -11.31 -17.42
C LEU A 381 -13.40 -12.14 -17.25
N GLN A 382 -13.06 -12.56 -16.02
CA GLN A 382 -11.91 -13.43 -15.72
C GLN A 382 -12.19 -14.94 -15.83
N ARG A 383 -13.46 -15.37 -15.86
CA ARG A 383 -13.80 -16.77 -16.19
C ARG A 383 -13.41 -17.05 -17.65
N PRO A 384 -12.93 -18.27 -17.97
CA PRO A 384 -11.83 -18.49 -18.92
C PRO A 384 -11.98 -17.69 -20.24
N PRO A 385 -11.11 -16.70 -20.51
CA PRO A 385 -11.10 -15.96 -21.78
C PRO A 385 -10.26 -16.65 -22.87
N ARG A 386 -10.66 -16.53 -24.15
CA ARG A 386 -9.80 -16.82 -25.32
C ARG A 386 -9.82 -15.69 -26.36
N GLY A 387 -9.66 -14.42 -25.96
CA GLY A 387 -9.54 -13.31 -26.92
C GLY A 387 -9.12 -11.95 -26.34
N VAL A 388 -8.45 -11.14 -27.16
CA VAL A 388 -7.91 -9.80 -26.83
C VAL A 388 -9.00 -8.84 -26.33
N ARG A 389 -10.17 -8.85 -26.98
CA ARG A 389 -11.31 -7.99 -26.60
C ARG A 389 -11.81 -8.22 -25.17
N GLN A 390 -11.71 -9.44 -24.65
CA GLN A 390 -12.14 -9.74 -23.28
C GLN A 390 -11.14 -9.23 -22.24
N ILE A 391 -9.83 -9.30 -22.55
CA ILE A 391 -8.76 -8.72 -21.73
C ILE A 391 -8.92 -7.20 -21.68
N GLU A 392 -9.14 -6.57 -22.84
CA GLU A 392 -9.41 -5.14 -22.97
C GLU A 392 -10.58 -4.69 -22.09
N LYS A 393 -11.74 -5.36 -22.22
CA LYS A 393 -12.93 -5.05 -21.42
C LYS A 393 -12.70 -5.27 -19.92
N CYS A 394 -11.94 -6.30 -19.54
CA CYS A 394 -11.54 -6.52 -18.15
C CYS A 394 -10.69 -5.35 -17.63
N HIS A 395 -9.68 -4.92 -18.38
CA HIS A 395 -8.85 -3.78 -18.01
C HIS A 395 -9.64 -2.47 -17.93
N GLU A 396 -10.57 -2.25 -18.85
CA GLU A 396 -11.50 -1.11 -18.79
C GLU A 396 -12.31 -1.11 -17.49
N THR A 397 -12.87 -2.27 -17.12
CA THR A 397 -13.65 -2.42 -15.88
C THR A 397 -12.80 -2.20 -14.63
N VAL A 398 -11.55 -2.69 -14.63
CA VAL A 398 -10.61 -2.44 -13.53
C VAL A 398 -10.21 -0.96 -13.45
N ARG A 399 -10.03 -0.26 -14.59
CA ARG A 399 -9.77 1.19 -14.60
C ARG A 399 -10.94 1.98 -14.03
N LYS A 400 -12.17 1.62 -14.39
CA LYS A 400 -13.39 2.21 -13.81
C LYS A 400 -13.41 2.05 -12.30
N LEU A 401 -13.16 0.83 -11.81
CA LEU A 401 -13.04 0.56 -10.37
C LEU A 401 -11.93 1.37 -9.70
N LYS A 402 -10.75 1.47 -10.33
CA LYS A 402 -9.65 2.33 -9.88
C LYS A 402 -10.08 3.80 -9.76
N MET A 403 -10.75 4.35 -10.76
CA MET A 403 -11.20 5.75 -10.73
C MET A 403 -12.24 6.01 -9.64
N ILE A 404 -13.23 5.14 -9.47
CA ILE A 404 -14.21 5.26 -8.37
C ILE A 404 -13.49 5.26 -7.02
N LEU A 405 -12.51 4.37 -6.85
CA LEU A 405 -11.75 4.29 -5.62
C LEU A 405 -10.89 5.53 -5.37
N GLU A 406 -10.09 5.96 -6.36
CA GLU A 406 -9.05 7.00 -6.21
C GLU A 406 -9.58 8.43 -6.35
N LEU A 407 -10.60 8.66 -7.18
CA LEU A 407 -11.10 10.01 -7.47
C LEU A 407 -12.37 10.37 -6.70
N THR A 408 -13.03 9.38 -6.12
CA THR A 408 -14.28 9.59 -5.40
C THR A 408 -14.20 9.10 -3.97
N TYR A 409 -14.10 7.79 -3.77
CA TYR A 409 -14.27 7.22 -2.44
C TYR A 409 -13.13 7.60 -1.47
N ILE A 410 -11.87 7.50 -1.92
CA ILE A 410 -10.71 7.93 -1.12
C ILE A 410 -10.79 9.42 -0.77
N PRO A 411 -11.02 10.35 -1.71
CA PRO A 411 -11.20 11.77 -1.38
C PRO A 411 -12.31 12.03 -0.36
N ILE A 412 -13.46 11.36 -0.46
CA ILE A 412 -14.55 11.46 0.52
C ILE A 412 -14.05 11.04 1.91
N LEU A 413 -13.37 9.89 2.01
CA LEU A 413 -12.83 9.41 3.29
C LEU A 413 -11.76 10.34 3.86
N VAL A 414 -10.86 10.86 3.02
CA VAL A 414 -9.83 11.84 3.43
C VAL A 414 -10.48 13.11 3.94
N HIS A 415 -11.54 13.61 3.28
CA HIS A 415 -12.27 14.79 3.73
C HIS A 415 -13.03 14.54 5.05
N LYS A 416 -13.71 13.39 5.18
CA LYS A 416 -14.33 12.96 6.45
C LYS A 416 -13.28 12.91 7.56
N PHE A 417 -12.11 12.39 7.27
CA PHE A 417 -11.03 12.30 8.25
C PHE A 417 -10.46 13.68 8.62
N GLU A 418 -10.21 14.54 7.63
CA GLU A 418 -9.75 15.91 7.83
C GLU A 418 -10.67 16.67 8.80
N THR A 419 -11.98 16.61 8.52
CA THR A 419 -13.00 17.34 9.26
C THR A 419 -13.29 16.72 10.63
N PHE A 420 -13.54 15.41 10.71
CA PHE A 420 -13.92 14.77 11.98
C PHE A 420 -12.77 14.72 12.95
N PHE A 421 -11.55 14.46 12.49
CA PHE A 421 -10.39 14.46 13.38
C PHE A 421 -10.18 15.84 13.99
N ALA A 422 -10.12 16.88 13.16
CA ALA A 422 -9.89 18.24 13.61
C ALA A 422 -11.03 18.78 14.50
N ALA A 423 -12.28 18.35 14.27
CA ALA A 423 -13.42 18.75 15.10
C ALA A 423 -13.57 17.92 16.38
N SER A 424 -12.89 16.78 16.49
CA SER A 424 -13.12 15.85 17.59
C SER A 424 -12.79 16.49 18.96
N PRO A 425 -13.63 16.26 19.99
CA PRO A 425 -13.47 16.88 21.32
C PRO A 425 -12.05 16.83 21.90
N PRO A 426 -11.31 15.71 21.81
CA PRO A 426 -9.99 15.62 22.44
C PRO A 426 -8.89 16.48 21.80
N VAL A 427 -9.06 16.91 20.54
CA VAL A 427 -7.99 17.61 19.79
C VAL A 427 -8.44 18.91 19.14
N ARG A 428 -9.73 19.25 19.15
CA ARG A 428 -10.25 20.44 18.45
C ARG A 428 -9.56 21.76 18.83
N ASP A 429 -9.08 21.88 20.06
CA ASP A 429 -8.36 23.08 20.55
C ASP A 429 -6.97 23.26 19.92
N LEU A 430 -6.47 22.22 19.24
CA LEU A 430 -5.26 22.26 18.41
C LEU A 430 -5.54 22.86 17.03
N PHE A 431 -6.78 22.86 16.58
CA PHE A 431 -7.17 23.34 15.26
C PHE A 431 -7.84 24.71 15.34
N GLN A 432 -7.82 25.42 14.23
CA GLN A 432 -8.52 26.68 14.07
C GLN A 432 -9.12 26.79 12.67
N ARG A 433 -10.29 27.40 12.59
CA ARG A 433 -10.92 27.75 11.31
C ARG A 433 -10.28 29.03 10.77
N GLN A 434 -10.00 29.03 9.47
CA GLN A 434 -9.66 30.24 8.75
C GLN A 434 -10.95 30.90 8.27
N PRO A 435 -11.21 32.16 8.63
CA PRO A 435 -12.39 32.86 8.14
C PRO A 435 -12.26 33.09 6.62
N ASN A 436 -13.12 32.46 5.83
CA ASN A 436 -13.31 32.86 4.44
C ASN A 436 -14.31 34.04 4.42
N HIS A 437 -13.82 35.23 4.07
CA HIS A 437 -14.63 36.45 4.01
C HIS A 437 -15.50 36.56 2.74
N GLN A 438 -15.22 35.73 1.72
CA GLN A 438 -15.94 35.73 0.44
C GLN A 438 -17.06 34.68 0.43
N ASP A 439 -16.84 33.53 1.05
CA ASP A 439 -17.84 32.47 1.21
C ASP A 439 -17.83 31.91 2.65
N PRO A 440 -18.78 32.29 3.51
CA PRO A 440 -18.88 31.76 4.87
C PRO A 440 -19.14 30.25 4.95
N SER A 441 -19.56 29.61 3.85
CA SER A 441 -19.77 28.16 3.77
C SER A 441 -18.49 27.40 3.42
N ASP A 442 -17.48 28.08 2.89
CA ASP A 442 -16.16 27.51 2.63
C ASP A 442 -15.30 27.60 3.91
N VAL A 443 -15.18 26.46 4.59
CA VAL A 443 -14.51 26.34 5.87
C VAL A 443 -13.17 25.66 5.70
N SER A 444 -12.10 26.47 5.68
CA SER A 444 -10.74 25.94 5.79
C SER A 444 -10.39 25.72 7.26
N ILE A 445 -9.95 24.50 7.60
CA ILE A 445 -9.45 24.14 8.92
C ILE A 445 -7.94 23.97 8.82
N SER A 446 -7.23 24.52 9.80
CA SER A 446 -5.77 24.36 9.86
C SER A 446 -5.32 24.11 11.29
N PRO A 447 -4.22 23.35 11.50
CA PRO A 447 -3.56 23.32 12.80
C PRO A 447 -3.18 24.74 13.22
N ARG A 448 -3.22 25.02 14.52
CA ARG A 448 -2.69 26.28 15.04
C ARG A 448 -1.20 26.41 14.74
N ARG A 449 -0.76 27.65 14.48
CA ARG A 449 0.61 27.96 14.08
C ARG A 449 1.66 27.67 15.17
N ASP A 450 1.26 27.59 16.43
CA ASP A 450 2.14 27.35 17.57
C ASP A 450 2.30 25.87 17.92
N LEU A 451 1.74 24.96 17.13
CA LEU A 451 1.85 23.53 17.35
C LEU A 451 3.20 22.98 16.92
N ASP A 452 3.73 22.08 17.74
CA ASP A 452 4.86 21.25 17.36
C ASP A 452 4.38 20.11 16.45
N MET A 453 4.67 20.20 15.15
CA MET A 453 4.37 19.16 14.16
C MET A 453 5.20 17.88 14.33
N LYS A 454 6.01 17.76 15.39
CA LYS A 454 6.68 16.51 15.78
C LYS A 454 5.76 15.50 16.45
N ASP A 455 4.51 15.87 16.73
CA ASP A 455 3.50 14.92 17.19
C ASP A 455 3.14 13.92 16.08
N ASP A 456 3.37 12.63 16.32
CA ASP A 456 3.17 11.57 15.32
C ASP A 456 1.74 11.51 14.79
N LEU A 457 0.73 11.73 15.64
CA LEU A 457 -0.67 11.68 15.22
C LEU A 457 -1.06 12.88 14.35
N LEU A 458 -0.59 14.08 14.70
CA LEU A 458 -0.77 15.27 13.86
C LEU A 458 -0.02 15.16 12.53
N TRP A 459 1.16 14.55 12.54
CA TRP A 459 1.92 14.30 11.32
C TRP A 459 1.18 13.32 10.39
N VAL A 460 0.67 12.21 10.91
CA VAL A 460 -0.15 11.28 10.12
C VAL A 460 -1.40 11.97 9.58
N TRP A 461 -2.08 12.77 10.41
CA TRP A 461 -3.23 13.56 9.97
C TRP A 461 -2.88 14.44 8.78
N ALA A 462 -1.83 15.26 8.92
CA ALA A 462 -1.38 16.16 7.85
C ALA A 462 -0.99 15.38 6.58
N THR A 463 -0.33 14.24 6.74
CA THR A 463 0.12 13.38 5.62
C THR A 463 -1.05 12.76 4.85
N VAL A 464 -2.13 12.37 5.54
CA VAL A 464 -3.35 11.83 4.90
C VAL A 464 -4.12 12.95 4.18
N CYS A 465 -4.24 14.12 4.80
CA CYS A 465 -5.01 15.25 4.26
C CYS A 465 -4.28 16.00 3.13
N GLU A 466 -2.96 15.96 3.09
CA GLU A 466 -2.18 16.60 2.03
C GLU A 466 -2.26 15.80 0.72
N LYS A 467 -2.87 16.41 -0.30
CA LYS A 467 -2.99 15.84 -1.64
C LYS A 467 -1.61 15.54 -2.22
N GLY A 468 -1.42 14.31 -2.70
CA GLY A 468 -0.16 13.82 -3.26
C GLY A 468 0.76 13.15 -2.22
N THR A 469 0.76 13.58 -0.96
CA THR A 469 1.62 12.98 0.08
C THR A 469 1.12 11.60 0.49
N TYR A 470 -0.20 11.42 0.66
CA TYR A 470 -0.77 10.08 0.91
C TYR A 470 -0.61 9.14 -0.28
N GLU A 471 -0.55 9.66 -1.52
CA GLU A 471 -0.29 8.86 -2.73
C GLU A 471 1.17 8.36 -2.74
N ILE A 472 2.11 9.16 -2.24
CA ILE A 472 3.52 8.77 -2.07
C ILE A 472 3.65 7.66 -1.01
N CYS A 473 3.03 7.85 0.16
CA CYS A 473 3.11 6.88 1.27
C CYS A 473 2.29 5.60 1.00
N GLY A 474 1.10 5.76 0.43
CA GLY A 474 0.07 4.74 0.34
C GLY A 474 -0.81 4.70 1.59
N LEU A 475 -2.13 4.64 1.40
CA LEU A 475 -3.11 4.63 2.51
C LEU A 475 -3.02 3.40 3.40
N GLU A 476 -2.72 2.23 2.82
CA GLU A 476 -2.45 1.00 3.56
C GLU A 476 -1.39 1.22 4.64
N LEU A 477 -0.30 1.91 4.29
CA LEU A 477 0.81 2.17 5.17
C LEU A 477 0.41 3.15 6.27
N LEU A 478 -0.23 4.26 5.91
CA LEU A 478 -0.70 5.24 6.88
C LEU A 478 -1.71 4.61 7.86
N ALA A 479 -2.57 3.71 7.40
CA ALA A 479 -3.50 2.98 8.26
C ALA A 479 -2.79 2.06 9.27
N VAL A 480 -1.70 1.38 8.86
CA VAL A 480 -0.86 0.60 9.80
C VAL A 480 -0.28 1.50 10.88
N GLU A 481 0.19 2.69 10.50
CA GLU A 481 0.78 3.63 11.45
C GLU A 481 -0.28 4.20 12.41
N VAL A 482 -1.47 4.50 11.93
CA VAL A 482 -2.61 4.89 12.80
C VAL A 482 -2.95 3.77 13.78
N ASP A 483 -3.05 2.51 13.32
CA ASP A 483 -3.32 1.35 14.20
C ASP A 483 -2.25 1.21 15.30
N ARG A 484 -0.98 1.50 14.97
CA ARG A 484 0.12 1.56 15.94
C ARG A 484 -0.12 2.68 16.96
N LEU A 485 -0.48 3.88 16.52
CA LEU A 485 -0.74 5.03 17.37
C LEU A 485 -1.98 4.85 18.26
N ILE A 486 -3.03 4.19 17.80
CA ILE A 486 -4.23 3.86 18.61
C ILE A 486 -3.86 2.96 19.81
N ARG A 487 -2.85 2.10 19.64
CA ARG A 487 -2.35 1.22 20.72
C ARG A 487 -1.43 1.96 21.69
N ASP A 488 -0.87 3.11 21.30
CA ASP A 488 -0.08 3.96 22.18
C ASP A 488 -0.99 4.63 23.21
N LYS A 489 -0.70 4.42 24.50
CA LYS A 489 -1.48 4.98 25.61
C LYS A 489 -1.52 6.51 25.60
N THR A 490 -0.51 7.16 25.04
CA THR A 490 -0.42 8.63 24.96
C THR A 490 -1.34 9.21 23.88
N GLN A 491 -1.58 8.46 22.81
CA GLN A 491 -2.37 8.92 21.65
C GLN A 491 -3.80 8.38 21.67
N LYS A 492 -4.05 7.22 22.30
CA LYS A 492 -5.37 6.58 22.36
C LYS A 492 -6.49 7.51 22.82
N GLY A 493 -6.22 8.36 23.82
CA GLY A 493 -7.22 9.30 24.36
C GLY A 493 -7.65 10.40 23.38
N ARG A 494 -6.93 10.57 22.27
CA ARG A 494 -7.18 11.60 21.25
C ARG A 494 -8.08 11.12 20.11
N ILE A 495 -8.39 9.82 20.05
CA ILE A 495 -9.11 9.20 18.94
C ILE A 495 -10.47 8.73 19.46
N THR A 496 -11.54 9.37 19.01
CA THR A 496 -12.92 8.99 19.32
C THR A 496 -13.36 7.78 18.50
N ALA A 497 -14.46 7.13 18.87
CA ALA A 497 -15.01 6.01 18.11
C ALA A 497 -15.37 6.40 16.65
N MET A 498 -15.91 7.60 16.44
CA MET A 498 -16.23 8.10 15.10
C MET A 498 -14.98 8.27 14.24
N VAL A 499 -13.92 8.87 14.79
CA VAL A 499 -12.63 9.00 14.09
C VAL A 499 -12.00 7.63 13.81
N ALA A 500 -12.07 6.70 14.77
CA ALA A 500 -11.58 5.33 14.60
C ALA A 500 -12.31 4.59 13.45
N GLN A 501 -13.61 4.81 13.28
CA GLN A 501 -14.36 4.24 12.16
C GLN A 501 -13.86 4.78 10.81
N VAL A 502 -13.67 6.10 10.68
CA VAL A 502 -13.14 6.68 9.44
C VAL A 502 -11.74 6.13 9.12
N PHE A 503 -10.90 5.94 10.14
CA PHE A 503 -9.60 5.30 9.96
C PHE A 503 -9.68 3.86 9.47
N SER A 504 -10.61 3.08 10.03
CA SER A 504 -10.86 1.72 9.59
C SER A 504 -11.25 1.70 8.10
N ASP A 505 -12.11 2.63 7.69
CA ASP A 505 -12.56 2.75 6.30
C ASP A 505 -11.43 3.17 5.35
N ILE A 506 -10.57 4.11 5.76
CA ILE A 506 -9.34 4.47 5.03
C ILE A 506 -8.42 3.25 4.89
N GLY A 507 -8.22 2.50 5.96
CA GLY A 507 -7.39 1.29 5.95
C GLY A 507 -7.95 0.21 5.04
N LEU A 508 -9.28 0.06 5.00
CA LEU A 508 -9.95 -0.85 4.07
C LEU A 508 -9.79 -0.39 2.61
N ALA A 509 -10.02 0.89 2.32
CA ALA A 509 -9.83 1.45 0.97
C ALA A 509 -8.37 1.29 0.49
N GLY A 510 -7.40 1.57 1.37
CA GLY A 510 -5.98 1.35 1.10
C GLY A 510 -5.63 -0.11 0.84
N ALA A 511 -6.20 -1.04 1.61
CA ALA A 511 -6.02 -2.48 1.40
C ALA A 511 -6.64 -2.96 0.08
N LEU A 512 -7.85 -2.48 -0.27
CA LEU A 512 -8.50 -2.76 -1.55
C LEU A 512 -7.66 -2.25 -2.72
N GLN A 513 -7.17 -1.01 -2.64
CA GLN A 513 -6.28 -0.42 -3.65
C GLN A 513 -5.01 -1.27 -3.80
N ASN A 514 -4.36 -1.64 -2.69
CA ASN A 514 -3.13 -2.42 -2.73
C ASN A 514 -3.35 -3.82 -3.33
N GLN A 515 -4.46 -4.48 -2.99
CA GLN A 515 -4.81 -5.77 -3.59
C GLN A 515 -5.09 -5.60 -5.09
N LEU A 516 -5.94 -4.67 -5.51
CA LEU A 516 -6.20 -4.46 -6.93
C LEU A 516 -4.91 -4.14 -7.71
N ARG A 517 -4.01 -3.34 -7.14
CA ARG A 517 -2.68 -3.07 -7.71
C ARG A 517 -1.85 -4.34 -7.88
N ILE A 518 -1.72 -5.19 -6.86
CA ILE A 518 -0.94 -6.43 -6.95
C ILE A 518 -1.52 -7.37 -8.02
N LYS A 519 -2.86 -7.42 -8.19
CA LYS A 519 -3.50 -8.26 -9.21
C LYS A 519 -3.43 -7.66 -10.62
N PHE A 520 -3.51 -6.34 -10.74
CA PHE A 520 -3.54 -5.60 -12.00
C PHE A 520 -2.49 -4.50 -12.04
N PRO A 521 -1.19 -4.84 -11.88
CA PRO A 521 -0.15 -3.83 -11.78
C PRO A 521 -0.08 -2.95 -13.04
N GLN A 522 -0.54 -3.44 -14.20
CA GLN A 522 -0.53 -2.72 -15.49
C GLN A 522 -1.51 -1.54 -15.53
N ILE A 523 -2.39 -1.44 -14.53
CA ILE A 523 -3.38 -0.37 -14.41
C ILE A 523 -3.00 0.59 -13.27
N PHE A 524 -2.36 0.10 -12.22
CA PHE A 524 -2.08 0.88 -11.01
C PHE A 524 -0.63 1.38 -10.95
N ASP A 525 0.32 0.67 -11.54
CA ASP A 525 1.71 1.10 -11.61
C ASP A 525 1.94 1.78 -12.97
N LYS A 526 2.35 3.05 -12.94
CA LYS A 526 2.90 3.73 -14.11
C LYS A 526 4.23 3.04 -14.44
N GLY A 527 4.20 2.02 -15.29
CA GLY A 527 5.44 1.35 -15.71
C GLY A 527 6.39 2.37 -16.36
N GLU A 528 7.70 2.13 -16.30
CA GLU A 528 8.71 2.97 -16.97
C GLU A 528 8.43 3.20 -18.48
N TYR A 529 7.56 2.36 -19.08
CA TYR A 529 7.19 2.34 -20.48
C TYR A 529 5.67 2.31 -20.73
N HIS A 530 4.83 2.54 -19.72
CA HIS A 530 3.36 2.47 -19.84
C HIS A 530 2.71 3.83 -19.53
N ASP A 531 2.63 4.69 -20.54
CA ASP A 531 1.95 5.99 -20.47
C ASP A 531 1.05 6.17 -21.72
N TRP A 532 0.26 5.14 -22.03
CA TRP A 532 -0.43 5.03 -23.33
C TRP A 532 -1.96 5.09 -23.26
N VAL A 533 -2.55 5.31 -22.08
CA VAL A 533 -4.01 5.44 -21.93
C VAL A 533 -4.31 6.79 -21.28
N ASP A 534 -5.10 7.61 -21.96
CA ASP A 534 -5.58 8.89 -21.44
C ASP A 534 -6.53 8.62 -20.26
N GLU A 535 -6.01 8.75 -19.04
CA GLU A 535 -6.79 8.61 -17.81
C GLU A 535 -7.92 9.65 -17.70
N ASN A 536 -7.89 10.74 -18.49
CA ASN A 536 -8.92 11.77 -18.44
C ASN A 536 -10.30 11.23 -18.86
N LEU A 537 -10.38 10.33 -19.85
CA LEU A 537 -11.65 9.74 -20.27
C LEU A 537 -12.34 8.95 -19.14
N PHE A 538 -11.56 8.21 -18.36
CA PHE A 538 -12.09 7.43 -17.24
C PHE A 538 -12.41 8.31 -16.02
N ARG A 539 -11.69 9.42 -15.86
CA ARG A 539 -11.99 10.45 -14.87
C ARG A 539 -13.33 11.12 -15.17
N ASP A 540 -13.58 11.50 -16.42
CA ASP A 540 -14.84 12.13 -16.84
C ASP A 540 -16.03 11.18 -16.60
N TRP A 541 -15.89 9.91 -16.98
CA TRP A 541 -16.89 8.88 -16.67
C TRP A 541 -17.16 8.72 -15.17
N ALA A 542 -16.11 8.71 -14.33
CA ALA A 542 -16.28 8.59 -12.89
C ALA A 542 -17.05 9.78 -12.30
N ASN A 543 -16.73 10.99 -12.78
CA ASN A 543 -17.44 12.20 -12.37
C ASN A 543 -18.93 12.15 -12.78
N GLU A 544 -19.25 11.68 -13.99
CA GLU A 544 -20.64 11.52 -14.46
C GLU A 544 -21.44 10.48 -13.64
N VAL A 545 -20.80 9.38 -13.24
CA VAL A 545 -21.47 8.31 -12.48
C VAL A 545 -21.72 8.68 -11.03
N VAL A 546 -20.81 9.44 -10.42
CA VAL A 546 -20.85 9.81 -9.00
C VAL A 546 -21.64 11.09 -8.77
N HIS A 547 -21.61 12.01 -9.73
CA HIS A 547 -22.43 13.22 -9.74
C HIS A 547 -23.40 13.19 -10.93
N PRO A 548 -24.35 12.23 -10.98
CA PRO A 548 -25.43 12.32 -11.93
C PRO A 548 -26.25 13.56 -11.56
N ILE A 549 -26.25 14.55 -12.44
CA ILE A 549 -26.92 15.86 -12.35
C ILE A 549 -28.18 15.84 -11.48
#